data_AF-A0A1X0IJH4-F1
#
_entry.id   AF-A0A1X0IJH4-F1
#
_cell.length_a   1.000
_cell.length_b   1.000
_cell.length_c   1.000
_cell.angle_alpha   90.00
_cell.angle_beta   90.00
_cell.angle_gamma   90.00
#
_symmetry.space_group_name_H-M   'P 1'
#
loop_
_entity.id
_entity.type
_entity.pdbx_description
1 polymer ?
#
loop_
_entity_poly.entity_id
_entity_poly.type
_entity_poly.pdbx_seq_one_letter_code
_entity_poly.pdbx_strand_id
1 'polypeptide(L)'
;MRAGCRKPHYQDIRYVPNELLSRLVGECLYAIEFVLNSYVQFKFEATPGVGHPVGLTSYVWPVIKSPEGDWYGTDLGYADAIRKLAPGTVIATTEQTGTGIRIELDTGTIVIHPRPEAVHVEIAGISGFNDGSRMFWYLGGDSFEDLA
;
A
#
# COMPACT_ATOMS: atom_id res chain seq x y z
N MET A 1 31.61 -16.50 -24.29
CA MET A 1 30.14 -16.50 -24.35
C MET A 1 29.60 -16.39 -22.94
N ARG A 2 29.06 -15.23 -22.53
CA ARG A 2 28.36 -15.07 -21.25
C ARG A 2 26.86 -15.06 -21.55
N ALA A 3 26.13 -16.01 -20.98
CA ALA A 3 24.68 -16.08 -21.07
C ALA A 3 24.10 -14.82 -20.40
N GLY A 4 23.42 -13.99 -21.19
CA GLY A 4 22.67 -12.86 -20.67
C GLY A 4 21.49 -13.37 -19.86
N CYS A 5 21.37 -12.90 -18.62
CA CYS A 5 20.14 -13.01 -17.83
C CYS A 5 18.99 -12.44 -18.65
N ARG A 6 18.15 -13.33 -19.20
CA ARG A 6 16.91 -12.96 -19.88
C ARG A 6 15.95 -12.47 -18.80
N LYS A 7 15.71 -11.14 -18.76
CA LYS A 7 14.64 -10.57 -17.94
C LYS A 7 13.32 -11.24 -18.35
N PRO A 8 12.50 -11.71 -17.41
CA PRO A 8 11.21 -12.30 -17.75
C PRO A 8 10.37 -11.24 -18.47
N HIS A 9 9.79 -11.63 -19.61
CA HIS A 9 8.80 -10.82 -20.33
C HIS A 9 7.56 -10.70 -19.44
N TYR A 10 7.41 -9.58 -18.76
CA TYR A 10 6.12 -9.13 -18.27
C TYR A 10 5.32 -8.73 -19.52
N GLN A 11 4.19 -9.39 -19.77
CA GLN A 11 3.29 -8.98 -20.85
C GLN A 11 2.90 -7.52 -20.64
N ASP A 12 2.86 -6.72 -21.71
CA ASP A 12 2.44 -5.31 -21.74
C ASP A 12 1.00 -5.12 -21.26
N ILE A 13 0.75 -5.30 -19.97
CA ILE A 13 -0.41 -4.71 -19.30
C ILE A 13 0.02 -3.27 -19.06
N ARG A 14 -0.57 -2.34 -19.81
CA ARG A 14 -0.37 -0.91 -19.58
C ARG A 14 -0.80 -0.62 -18.15
N TYR A 15 0.14 -0.26 -17.29
CA TYR A 15 -0.15 0.15 -15.93
C TYR A 15 -1.09 1.37 -15.96
N VAL A 16 -2.19 1.28 -15.21
CA VAL A 16 -3.15 2.36 -15.02
C VAL A 16 -3.15 2.70 -13.53
N PRO A 17 -2.71 3.92 -13.13
CA PRO A 17 -2.71 4.33 -11.74
C PRO A 17 -4.08 4.13 -11.10
N ASN A 18 -4.08 3.63 -9.87
CA ASN A 18 -5.26 3.39 -9.04
C ASN A 18 -6.23 2.31 -9.54
N GLU A 19 -6.01 1.66 -10.70
CA GLU A 19 -6.94 0.66 -11.23
C GLU A 19 -7.10 -0.53 -10.26
N LEU A 20 -5.99 -1.09 -9.78
CA LEU A 20 -6.04 -2.21 -8.84
C LEU A 20 -6.39 -1.75 -7.41
N LEU A 21 -5.86 -0.60 -6.99
CA LEU A 21 -6.08 -0.05 -5.65
C LEU A 21 -7.56 0.31 -5.43
N SER A 22 -8.23 0.85 -6.44
CA SER A 22 -9.66 1.23 -6.37
C SER A 22 -10.61 0.09 -6.10
N ARG A 23 -10.18 -1.16 -6.29
CA ARG A 23 -10.96 -2.35 -5.94
C ARG A 23 -11.11 -2.55 -4.44
N LEU A 24 -10.33 -1.84 -3.61
CA LEU A 24 -10.50 -1.83 -2.16
C LEU A 24 -11.70 -0.99 -1.71
N VAL A 25 -12.27 -0.11 -2.55
CA VAL A 25 -13.38 0.76 -2.15
C VAL A 25 -14.59 -0.09 -1.74
N GLY A 26 -15.06 0.12 -0.51
CA GLY A 26 -16.13 -0.67 0.13
C GLY A 26 -15.63 -1.83 0.97
N GLU A 27 -14.36 -2.23 0.88
CA GLU A 27 -13.79 -3.28 1.72
C GLU A 27 -13.42 -2.76 3.12
N CYS A 28 -13.53 -3.65 4.10
CA CYS A 28 -13.25 -3.33 5.51
C CYS A 28 -11.81 -3.71 5.86
N LEU A 29 -11.02 -2.75 6.37
CA LEU A 29 -9.75 -3.04 7.03
C LEU A 29 -10.04 -3.71 8.38
N TYR A 30 -9.69 -4.98 8.53
CA TYR A 30 -10.00 -5.74 9.75
C TYR A 30 -8.76 -6.13 10.57
N ALA A 31 -7.58 -6.15 9.96
CA ALA A 31 -6.34 -6.45 10.67
C ALA A 31 -5.15 -5.64 10.15
N ILE A 32 -4.22 -5.36 11.06
CA ILE A 32 -2.96 -4.67 10.81
C ILE A 32 -1.85 -5.49 11.46
N GLU A 33 -0.90 -5.93 10.65
CA GLU A 33 0.21 -6.78 11.08
C GLU A 33 1.52 -6.01 11.03
N PHE A 34 2.26 -6.02 12.13
CA PHE A 34 3.60 -5.44 12.23
C PHE A 34 4.64 -6.55 12.13
N VAL A 35 5.43 -6.53 11.08
CA VAL A 35 6.65 -7.33 10.99
C VAL A 35 7.81 -6.44 11.36
N LEU A 36 8.28 -6.59 12.60
CA LEU A 36 9.29 -5.72 13.19
C LEU A 36 10.53 -5.63 12.30
N ASN A 37 11.02 -4.40 12.11
CA ASN A 37 12.16 -4.06 11.26
C ASN A 37 11.99 -4.44 9.77
N SER A 38 10.76 -4.64 9.30
CA SER A 38 10.53 -5.03 7.90
C SER A 38 9.37 -4.28 7.24
N TYR A 39 8.12 -4.54 7.63
CA TYR A 39 6.96 -3.96 6.95
C TYR A 39 5.74 -3.92 7.87
N VAL A 40 4.77 -3.09 7.48
CA VAL A 40 3.40 -3.15 7.99
C VAL A 40 2.49 -3.71 6.90
N GLN A 41 1.57 -4.59 7.27
CA GLN A 41 0.60 -5.15 6.34
C GLN A 41 -0.83 -4.84 6.80
N PHE A 42 -1.61 -4.25 5.89
CA PHE A 42 -3.03 -3.97 6.07
C PHE A 42 -3.84 -5.08 5.41
N LYS A 43 -4.77 -5.68 6.15
CA LYS A 43 -5.63 -6.77 5.69
C LYS A 43 -7.05 -6.26 5.52
N PHE A 44 -7.51 -6.28 4.28
CA PHE A 44 -8.88 -5.95 3.94
C PHE A 44 -9.68 -7.24 3.84
N GLU A 45 -10.93 -7.17 4.29
CA GLU A 45 -11.89 -8.21 3.97
C GLU A 45 -11.90 -8.37 2.45
N ALA A 46 -11.91 -9.63 2.02
CA ALA A 46 -12.36 -9.99 0.69
C ALA A 46 -13.67 -10.73 0.91
N THR A 47 -14.64 -10.57 0.00
CA THR A 47 -15.99 -11.15 0.07
C THR A 47 -16.07 -12.41 0.95
N PRO A 48 -16.85 -12.41 2.05
CA PRO A 48 -16.88 -13.51 3.00
C PRO A 48 -17.13 -14.86 2.33
N GLY A 49 -16.20 -15.80 2.52
CA GLY A 49 -16.35 -17.20 2.08
C GLY A 49 -15.81 -17.54 0.69
N VAL A 50 -15.15 -16.62 -0.03
CA VAL A 50 -14.71 -16.88 -1.41
C VAL A 50 -13.21 -16.64 -1.68
N GLY A 51 -12.44 -16.02 -0.77
CA GLY A 51 -11.03 -15.70 -1.03
C GLY A 51 -10.15 -15.51 0.20
N HIS A 52 -8.83 -15.47 -0.03
CA HIS A 52 -7.86 -14.97 0.93
C HIS A 52 -8.06 -13.45 1.12
N PRO A 53 -7.82 -12.88 2.30
CA PRO A 53 -7.93 -11.45 2.52
C PRO A 53 -6.98 -10.69 1.58
N VAL A 54 -7.43 -9.55 1.03
CA VAL A 54 -6.56 -8.67 0.24
C VAL A 54 -5.55 -8.03 1.18
N GLY A 55 -4.26 -8.23 0.90
CA GLY A 55 -3.16 -7.70 1.69
C GLY A 55 -2.46 -6.56 0.97
N LEU A 56 -2.38 -5.40 1.61
CA LEU A 56 -1.48 -4.31 1.23
C LEU A 56 -0.28 -4.30 2.17
N THR A 57 0.88 -4.65 1.66
CA THR A 57 2.16 -4.55 2.37
C THR A 57 2.79 -3.20 2.09
N SER A 58 3.21 -2.49 3.13
CA SER A 58 4.02 -1.27 3.03
C SER A 58 5.39 -1.53 3.63
N TYR A 59 6.42 -1.42 2.80
CA TYR A 59 7.83 -1.60 3.17
C TYR A 59 8.47 -0.32 3.71
N VAL A 60 7.72 0.78 3.68
CA VAL A 60 8.05 2.04 4.32
C VAL A 60 6.98 2.33 5.36
N TRP A 61 7.31 3.08 6.42
CA TRP A 61 6.29 3.45 7.39
C TRP A 61 5.30 4.43 6.76
N PRO A 62 4.00 4.09 6.63
CA PRO A 62 3.01 5.02 6.12
C PRO A 62 2.83 6.19 7.07
N VAL A 63 2.37 7.31 6.53
CA VAL A 63 1.83 8.41 7.33
C VAL A 63 0.35 8.12 7.57
N ILE A 64 -0.07 8.17 8.84
CA ILE A 64 -1.48 8.04 9.18
C ILE A 64 -2.05 9.44 9.39
N LYS A 65 -3.09 9.80 8.65
CA LYS A 65 -3.82 11.05 8.87
C LYS A 65 -5.09 10.79 9.65
N SER A 66 -5.30 11.56 10.71
CA SER A 66 -6.50 11.52 11.54
C SER A 66 -6.95 12.95 11.90
N PRO A 67 -8.14 13.13 12.51
CA PRO A 67 -8.56 14.45 12.99
C PRO A 67 -7.58 15.09 13.99
N GLU A 68 -6.80 14.27 14.71
CA GLU A 68 -5.78 14.72 15.65
C GLU A 68 -4.47 15.18 14.97
N GLY A 69 -4.27 14.86 13.69
CA GLY A 69 -3.11 15.28 12.92
C GLY A 69 -2.52 14.17 12.03
N ASP A 70 -1.34 14.47 11.49
CA ASP A 70 -0.52 13.52 10.73
C ASP A 70 0.44 12.80 11.70
N TRP A 71 0.51 11.47 11.60
CA TRP A 71 1.32 10.60 12.44
C TRP A 71 2.36 9.87 11.61
N TYR A 72 3.62 9.96 12.02
CA TYR A 72 4.76 9.33 11.36
C TYR A 72 5.27 8.15 12.19
N GLY A 73 5.93 7.17 11.55
CA GLY A 73 6.41 5.95 12.22
C GLY A 73 7.36 6.18 13.41
N THR A 74 7.95 7.36 13.53
CA THR A 74 8.82 7.75 14.66
C THR A 74 8.08 8.38 15.83
N ASP A 75 6.79 8.68 15.68
CA ASP A 75 6.04 9.44 16.67
C ASP A 75 5.56 8.54 17.82
N LEU A 76 5.64 9.08 19.03
CA LEU A 76 5.03 8.45 20.20
C LEU A 76 3.50 8.49 20.03
N GLY A 77 2.89 7.31 19.92
CA GLY A 77 1.45 7.17 19.67
C GLY A 77 1.11 6.74 18.23
N TYR A 78 2.11 6.58 17.35
CA TYR A 78 1.88 6.08 15.99
C TYR A 78 1.13 4.73 15.98
N ALA A 79 1.49 3.80 16.87
CA ALA A 79 0.83 2.51 17.02
C ALA A 79 -0.65 2.64 17.44
N ASP A 80 -1.00 3.65 18.24
CA ASP A 80 -2.39 3.93 18.60
C ASP A 80 -3.15 4.54 17.42
N ALA A 81 -2.53 5.49 16.71
CA ALA A 81 -3.10 6.14 15.54
C ALA A 81 -3.43 5.14 14.42
N ILE A 82 -2.49 4.25 14.08
CA ILE A 82 -2.71 3.21 13.07
C ILE A 82 -3.73 2.16 13.55
N ARG A 83 -3.75 1.81 14.84
CA ARG A 83 -4.75 0.87 15.39
C ARG A 83 -6.18 1.41 15.28
N LYS A 84 -6.37 2.73 15.42
CA LYS A 84 -7.69 3.37 15.26
C LYS A 84 -8.28 3.24 13.86
N LEU A 85 -7.48 2.87 12.86
CA LEU A 85 -7.97 2.64 11.50
C LEU A 85 -8.85 1.39 11.38
N ALA A 86 -8.66 0.40 12.26
CA ALA A 86 -9.37 -0.88 12.20
C ALA A 86 -10.36 -1.03 13.38
N PRO A 87 -11.61 -1.47 13.11
CA PRO A 87 -12.21 -1.68 11.79
C PRO A 87 -12.48 -0.35 11.08
N GLY A 88 -12.32 -0.30 9.76
CA GLY A 88 -12.62 0.88 8.95
C GLY A 88 -12.92 0.53 7.50
N THR A 89 -13.90 1.22 6.91
CA THR A 89 -14.32 0.98 5.52
C THR A 89 -13.57 1.89 4.58
N VAL A 90 -12.98 1.35 3.51
CA VAL A 90 -12.33 2.17 2.48
C VAL A 90 -13.40 2.94 1.70
N ILE A 91 -13.32 4.26 1.72
CA ILE A 91 -14.26 5.17 1.03
C ILE A 91 -13.67 5.74 -0.26
N ALA A 92 -12.35 5.87 -0.34
CA ALA A 92 -11.67 6.38 -1.53
C ALA A 92 -10.23 5.88 -1.60
N THR A 93 -9.69 5.83 -2.81
CA THR A 93 -8.31 5.50 -3.08
C THR A 93 -7.77 6.40 -4.17
N THR A 94 -6.50 6.77 -4.07
CA THR A 94 -5.80 7.55 -5.08
C THR A 94 -4.37 7.08 -5.20
N GLU A 95 -3.85 7.21 -6.41
CA GLU A 95 -2.48 6.88 -6.76
C GLU A 95 -1.98 7.96 -7.71
N GLN A 96 -0.99 8.75 -7.27
CA GLN A 96 -0.55 9.93 -8.01
C GLN A 96 0.89 10.34 -7.65
N THR A 97 1.71 10.62 -8.67
CA THR A 97 3.06 11.17 -8.55
C THR A 97 3.13 12.39 -7.61
N GLY A 98 4.13 12.42 -6.72
CA GLY A 98 4.31 13.47 -5.71
C GLY A 98 3.43 13.33 -4.46
N THR A 99 2.44 12.43 -4.47
CA THR A 99 1.58 12.14 -3.31
C THR A 99 1.49 10.65 -2.96
N GLY A 100 1.85 9.78 -3.90
CA GLY A 100 1.98 8.34 -3.71
C GLY A 100 0.63 7.63 -3.67
N ILE A 101 0.56 6.62 -2.81
CA ILE A 101 -0.65 5.83 -2.56
C ILE A 101 -1.38 6.45 -1.38
N ARG A 102 -2.67 6.71 -1.55
CA ARG A 102 -3.54 7.20 -0.47
C ARG A 102 -4.83 6.38 -0.41
N ILE A 103 -5.15 5.90 0.78
CA ILE A 103 -6.34 5.09 1.08
C ILE A 103 -7.12 5.77 2.18
N GLU A 104 -8.28 6.31 1.83
CA GLU A 104 -9.18 6.95 2.77
C GLU A 104 -10.14 5.92 3.33
N LEU A 105 -10.19 5.87 4.66
CA LEU A 105 -11.16 5.10 5.42
C LEU A 105 -12.10 6.07 6.15
N ASP A 106 -13.28 5.60 6.55
CA ASP A 106 -14.17 6.31 7.46
C ASP A 106 -13.54 6.61 8.83
N THR A 107 -12.48 5.90 9.21
CA THR A 107 -11.71 6.05 10.45
C THR A 107 -10.42 6.85 10.35
N GLY A 108 -9.97 7.19 9.14
CA GLY A 108 -8.70 7.90 8.93
C GLY A 108 -8.13 7.71 7.54
N THR A 109 -6.86 8.03 7.32
CA THR A 109 -6.21 7.83 6.02
C THR A 109 -4.83 7.23 6.16
N ILE A 110 -4.53 6.26 5.29
CA ILE A 110 -3.19 5.72 5.09
C ILE A 110 -2.58 6.45 3.89
N VAL A 111 -1.37 7.01 4.05
CA VAL A 111 -0.58 7.59 2.97
C VAL A 111 0.77 6.90 2.90
N ILE A 112 1.08 6.31 1.75
CA ILE A 112 2.38 5.69 1.48
C ILE A 112 3.08 6.53 0.42
N HIS A 113 3.98 7.39 0.90
CA HIS A 113 4.91 8.14 0.09
C HIS A 113 6.22 8.30 0.85
N PRO A 114 7.26 7.52 0.53
CA PRO A 114 8.52 7.65 1.23
C PRO A 114 9.15 9.02 0.95
N ARG A 115 10.05 9.42 1.84
CA ARG A 115 10.97 10.51 1.55
C ARG A 115 12.09 10.01 0.62
N PRO A 116 12.72 10.88 -0.19
CA PRO A 116 13.78 10.47 -1.13
C PRO A 116 14.95 9.73 -0.47
N GLU A 117 15.23 9.99 0.81
CA GLU A 117 16.26 9.31 1.60
C GLU A 117 15.91 7.87 2.03
N ALA A 118 14.76 7.33 1.65
CA ALA A 118 14.36 5.96 1.98
C ALA A 118 15.23 4.91 1.29
N VAL A 119 15.65 3.88 2.03
CA VAL A 119 16.59 2.84 1.57
C VAL A 119 15.89 1.68 0.82
N HIS A 120 14.56 1.67 0.78
CA HIS A 120 13.77 0.56 0.25
C HIS A 120 13.47 0.77 -1.24
N VAL A 121 14.00 -0.12 -2.09
CA VAL A 121 13.71 -0.11 -3.54
C VAL A 121 12.24 -0.42 -3.81
N GLU A 122 11.62 -1.31 -3.02
CA GLU A 122 10.20 -1.62 -3.06
C GLU A 122 9.47 -0.83 -1.96
N ILE A 123 8.42 -0.12 -2.34
CA ILE A 123 7.68 0.81 -1.47
C ILE A 123 6.47 0.11 -0.86
N ALA A 124 5.70 -0.59 -1.71
CA ALA A 124 4.49 -1.28 -1.32
C ALA A 124 4.15 -2.40 -2.30
N GLY A 125 3.28 -3.31 -1.89
CA GLY A 125 2.69 -4.32 -2.77
C GLY A 125 1.28 -4.68 -2.32
N ILE A 126 0.38 -4.90 -3.28
CA ILE A 126 -0.99 -5.35 -3.04
C ILE A 126 -1.23 -6.70 -3.74
N SER A 127 -1.87 -7.63 -3.04
CA SER A 127 -2.19 -8.97 -3.57
C SER A 127 -3.36 -9.61 -2.81
N GLY A 128 -3.80 -10.78 -3.27
CA GLY A 128 -4.88 -11.54 -2.62
C GLY A 128 -6.26 -11.36 -3.26
N PHE A 129 -6.35 -10.63 -4.38
CA PHE A 129 -7.57 -10.55 -5.17
C PHE A 129 -7.93 -11.92 -5.77
N ASN A 130 -9.24 -12.20 -5.91
CA ASN A 130 -9.77 -13.47 -6.41
C ASN A 130 -9.30 -13.83 -7.82
N ASP A 131 -9.03 -12.83 -8.66
CA ASP A 131 -8.51 -13.00 -10.02
C ASP A 131 -6.99 -13.18 -10.07
N GLY A 132 -6.31 -13.22 -8.91
CA GLY A 132 -4.86 -13.34 -8.80
C GLY A 132 -4.10 -12.04 -9.13
N SER A 133 -4.82 -10.93 -9.35
CA SER A 133 -4.19 -9.64 -9.62
C SER A 133 -3.28 -9.20 -8.48
N ARG A 134 -2.17 -8.55 -8.82
CA ARG A 134 -1.20 -7.98 -7.87
C ARG A 134 -0.46 -6.81 -8.50
N MET A 135 -0.04 -5.87 -7.68
CA MET A 135 0.80 -4.73 -8.08
C MET A 135 1.89 -4.53 -7.02
N PHE A 136 3.06 -4.12 -7.48
CA PHE A 136 4.18 -3.72 -6.64
C PHE A 136 4.66 -2.35 -7.08
N TRP A 137 4.94 -1.49 -6.11
CA TRP A 137 5.40 -0.13 -6.34
C TRP A 137 6.86 0.01 -5.92
N TYR A 138 7.65 0.70 -6.74
CA TYR A 138 9.09 0.84 -6.57
C TYR A 138 9.52 2.30 -6.61
N LEU A 139 10.63 2.63 -5.95
CA LEU A 139 11.25 3.96 -6.05
C LEU A 139 11.57 4.32 -7.51
N GLY A 140 11.21 5.55 -7.91
CA GLY A 140 11.44 6.07 -9.25
C GLY A 140 10.56 5.46 -10.34
N GLY A 141 9.58 4.62 -9.99
CA GLY A 141 8.64 4.01 -10.92
C GLY A 141 7.21 4.49 -10.72
N ASP A 142 6.45 4.57 -11.81
CA ASP A 142 5.00 4.79 -11.80
C ASP A 142 4.59 6.04 -10.98
N SER A 143 3.75 5.86 -9.95
CA SER A 143 3.33 6.94 -9.05
C SER A 143 4.42 7.45 -8.10
N PHE A 144 5.67 6.99 -8.24
CA PHE A 144 6.83 7.40 -7.46
C PHE A 144 8.00 7.87 -8.35
N GLU A 145 7.72 8.27 -9.60
CA GLU A 145 8.69 8.86 -10.54
C GLU A 145 9.40 10.11 -9.96
N ASP A 146 8.77 10.84 -9.05
CA ASP A 146 9.36 12.01 -8.39
C ASP A 146 10.47 11.66 -7.37
N LEU A 147 10.63 10.38 -7.06
CA LEU A 147 11.65 9.85 -6.15
C LEU A 147 12.88 9.25 -6.88
N ALA A 148 13.00 9.47 -8.19
CA ALA A 148 14.10 8.99 -9.03
C ALA A 148 15.39 9.83 -8.94
#